data_AF-A0A212CFL3-F1
#
_entry.id   AF-A0A212CFL3-F1
#
_cell.length_a   1.000
_cell.length_b   1.000
_cell.length_c   1.000
_cell.angle_alpha   90.00
_cell.angle_beta   90.00
_cell.angle_gamma   90.00
#
_symmetry.space_group_name_H-M   'P 1'
#
loop_
_entity.id
_entity.type
_entity.pdbx_description
1 polymer ?
#
loop_
_entity_poly.entity_id
_entity_poly.type
_entity_poly.pdbx_seq_one_letter_code
_entity_poly.pdbx_strand_id
1 'polypeptide(L)'
;MSLWELEDRRSCQGTPRLAQEPTAEEATTAELQMKVDFFRKLGYSSAEIHSVLQKLGVQADTNTVLGELVKHGSVAERERQASPDPCPQLPLVPRGGGTPKTSTVETSPPEEDKEGSDLRPVVIDGSNVAMSHGNKEVFSCRGILLAVNWFLERGHTDITVFVPSWRKEQPRADVPITDQHILRDLEKKKILVFTPSRRVGGKRVVCYDDRFIVKLAFESDGIVVSNDTYRDLQGERQEWKRFIEERLLMYSFVNDK
;
A
#
# COMPACT_ATOMS: atom_id res chain seq x y z
N MET A 1 9.30 54.07 58.24
CA MET A 1 9.26 55.31 57.45
C MET A 1 9.38 54.88 56.00
N SER A 2 8.25 54.67 55.31
CA SER A 2 7.68 55.57 54.27
C SER A 2 8.56 55.55 53.00
N LEU A 3 8.10 55.29 51.76
CA LEU A 3 6.97 55.89 51.05
C LEU A 3 6.72 55.12 49.72
N TRP A 4 5.54 55.30 49.12
CA TRP A 4 5.04 54.73 47.85
C TRP A 4 5.34 55.60 46.59
N GLU A 5 5.15 54.98 45.40
CA GLU A 5 4.84 55.56 44.04
C GLU A 5 5.97 56.32 43.29
N LEU A 6 6.11 56.36 41.94
CA LEU A 6 5.16 56.34 40.80
C LEU A 6 5.88 56.00 39.46
N GLU A 7 5.09 55.63 38.44
CA GLU A 7 5.37 55.29 37.02
C GLU A 7 6.10 56.37 36.16
N ASP A 8 6.81 55.99 35.08
CA ASP A 8 6.27 55.89 33.70
C ASP A 8 7.32 56.00 32.55
N ARG A 9 7.08 55.19 31.50
CA ARG A 9 7.40 55.29 30.04
C ARG A 9 8.70 55.89 29.45
N ARG A 10 9.32 55.10 28.56
CA ARG A 10 9.77 55.42 27.17
C ARG A 10 10.15 54.11 26.45
N SER A 11 9.26 53.47 25.70
CA SER A 11 9.00 53.59 24.24
C SER A 11 10.21 53.37 23.32
N CYS A 12 10.36 52.16 22.79
CA CYS A 12 11.03 51.86 21.53
C CYS A 12 10.07 50.99 20.69
N GLN A 13 9.35 51.62 19.76
CA GLN A 13 8.52 50.93 18.76
C GLN A 13 9.44 50.49 17.61
N GLY A 14 9.70 49.19 17.51
CA GLY A 14 10.05 48.54 16.25
C GLY A 14 8.75 48.00 15.65
N THR A 15 8.33 48.56 14.51
CA THR A 15 7.17 48.08 13.74
C THR A 15 7.48 46.71 13.13
N PRO A 16 6.71 45.64 13.42
CA PRO A 16 6.69 44.48 12.56
C PRO A 16 5.87 44.82 11.32
N ARG A 17 6.46 44.64 10.12
CA ARG A 17 5.70 44.62 8.87
C ARG A 17 4.59 43.56 9.01
N LEU A 18 3.33 44.01 9.01
CA LEU A 18 2.18 43.17 8.79
C LEU A 18 2.37 42.45 7.46
N ALA A 19 2.42 41.12 7.50
CA ALA A 19 2.20 40.29 6.32
C ALA A 19 0.81 40.65 5.79
N GLN A 20 0.74 41.21 4.59
CA GLN A 20 -0.52 41.43 3.89
C GLN A 20 -1.16 40.06 3.68
N GLU A 21 -2.39 39.90 4.17
CA GLU A 21 -3.20 38.73 3.83
C GLU A 21 -3.46 38.76 2.32
N PRO A 22 -3.35 37.61 1.62
CA PRO A 22 -3.59 37.57 0.19
C PRO A 22 -5.01 38.01 -0.11
N THR A 23 -5.15 38.90 -1.09
CA THR A 23 -6.47 39.36 -1.55
C THR A 23 -7.28 38.16 -2.07
N ALA A 24 -8.61 38.21 -1.98
CA ALA A 24 -9.48 37.09 -2.37
C ALA A 24 -9.26 36.62 -3.83
N GLU A 25 -8.75 37.49 -4.70
CA GLU A 25 -8.39 37.20 -6.09
C GLU A 25 -7.08 36.39 -6.21
N GLU A 26 -6.10 36.60 -5.31
CA GLU A 26 -4.86 35.82 -5.28
C GLU A 26 -5.08 34.41 -4.72
N ALA A 27 -5.95 34.28 -3.71
CA ALA A 27 -6.31 32.99 -3.14
C ALA A 27 -7.04 32.09 -4.16
N THR A 28 -7.94 32.67 -4.96
CA THR A 28 -8.67 31.94 -6.02
C THR A 28 -7.76 31.55 -7.18
N THR A 29 -6.76 32.37 -7.51
CA THR A 29 -5.75 32.05 -8.54
C THR A 29 -4.82 30.92 -8.10
N ALA A 30 -4.38 30.93 -6.84
CA ALA A 30 -3.57 29.86 -6.26
C ALA A 30 -4.34 28.52 -6.17
N GLU A 31 -5.63 28.58 -5.80
CA GLU A 31 -6.50 27.40 -5.77
C GLU A 31 -6.73 26.82 -7.18
N LEU A 32 -6.95 27.69 -8.17
CA LEU A 32 -7.07 27.28 -9.57
C LEU A 32 -5.80 26.58 -10.05
N GLN A 33 -4.63 27.14 -9.73
CA GLN A 33 -3.34 26.55 -10.12
C GLN A 33 -3.13 25.16 -9.48
N MET A 34 -3.49 25.00 -8.20
CA MET A 34 -3.42 23.69 -7.53
C MET A 34 -4.35 22.65 -8.18
N LYS A 35 -5.55 23.06 -8.61
CA LYS A 35 -6.47 22.18 -9.35
C LYS A 35 -5.92 21.81 -10.72
N VAL A 36 -5.35 22.76 -11.46
CA VAL A 36 -4.74 22.50 -12.78
C VAL A 36 -3.57 21.51 -12.66
N ASP A 37 -2.67 21.71 -11.69
CA ASP A 37 -1.55 20.78 -11.48
C ASP A 37 -2.01 19.40 -11.01
N PHE A 38 -3.10 19.32 -10.24
CA PHE A 38 -3.71 18.05 -9.85
C PHE A 38 -4.21 17.26 -11.08
N PHE A 39 -5.00 17.86 -11.96
CA PHE A 39 -5.52 17.16 -13.14
C PHE A 39 -4.45 16.88 -14.21
N ARG A 40 -3.40 17.71 -14.29
CA ARG A 40 -2.24 17.44 -15.17
C ARG A 40 -1.47 16.19 -14.71
N LYS A 41 -1.36 15.97 -13.40
CA LYS A 41 -0.79 14.73 -12.84
C LYS A 41 -1.62 13.47 -13.17
N LEU A 42 -2.90 13.64 -13.50
CA LEU A 42 -3.79 12.56 -13.94
C LEU A 42 -3.75 12.32 -15.46
N GLY A 43 -2.94 13.08 -16.20
CA GLY A 43 -2.72 12.87 -17.64
C GLY A 43 -3.60 13.72 -18.57
N TYR A 44 -4.44 14.60 -18.03
CA TYR A 44 -5.23 15.54 -18.84
C TYR A 44 -4.39 16.74 -19.31
N SER A 45 -4.68 17.25 -20.51
CA SER A 45 -3.98 18.42 -21.04
C SER A 45 -4.45 19.71 -20.35
N SER A 46 -3.56 20.70 -20.23
CA SER A 46 -3.91 22.00 -19.63
C SER A 46 -5.11 22.68 -20.33
N ALA A 47 -5.27 22.45 -21.64
CA ALA A 47 -6.38 23.00 -22.42
C ALA A 47 -7.74 22.38 -22.03
N GLU A 48 -7.79 21.05 -21.85
CA GLU A 48 -9.01 20.35 -21.42
C GLU A 48 -9.40 20.76 -19.99
N ILE A 49 -8.41 20.84 -19.10
CA ILE A 49 -8.61 21.21 -17.70
C ILE A 49 -9.14 22.64 -17.59
N HIS A 50 -8.55 23.60 -18.31
CA HIS A 50 -9.01 24.98 -18.31
C HIS A 50 -10.42 25.12 -18.90
N SER A 51 -10.74 24.36 -19.96
CA SER A 51 -12.07 24.37 -20.57
C SER A 51 -13.15 23.87 -19.60
N VAL A 52 -12.88 22.81 -18.85
CA VAL A 52 -13.82 22.25 -17.86
C VAL A 52 -13.95 23.14 -16.63
N LEU A 53 -12.84 23.69 -16.11
CA LEU A 53 -12.87 24.60 -14.96
C LEU A 53 -13.55 25.94 -15.27
N GLN A 54 -13.45 26.43 -16.51
CA GLN A 54 -14.20 27.62 -16.95
C GLN A 54 -15.70 27.37 -17.02
N LYS A 55 -16.13 26.14 -17.33
CA LYS A 55 -17.55 25.75 -17.39
C LYS A 55 -18.16 25.47 -16.02
N LEU A 56 -17.43 24.78 -15.14
CA LEU A 56 -17.93 24.35 -13.82
C LEU A 56 -17.64 25.35 -12.70
N GLY A 57 -16.70 26.26 -12.91
CA GLY A 57 -16.22 27.20 -11.90
C GLY A 57 -15.12 26.62 -11.02
N VAL A 58 -14.27 27.51 -10.48
CA VAL A 58 -13.09 27.14 -9.66
C VAL A 58 -13.49 26.41 -8.37
N GLN A 59 -14.75 26.53 -7.93
CA GLN A 59 -15.29 25.88 -6.73
C GLN A 59 -15.85 24.46 -6.96
N ALA A 60 -15.83 23.95 -8.21
CA ALA A 60 -16.31 22.61 -8.50
C ALA A 60 -15.49 21.53 -7.78
N ASP A 61 -16.18 20.50 -7.28
CA ASP A 61 -15.55 19.37 -6.63
C ASP A 61 -14.80 18.49 -7.64
N THR A 62 -13.79 17.78 -7.15
CA THR A 62 -12.89 16.98 -7.98
C THR A 62 -13.62 15.93 -8.82
N ASN A 63 -14.66 15.30 -8.28
CA ASN A 63 -15.38 14.23 -8.97
C ASN A 63 -16.22 14.77 -10.13
N THR A 64 -16.83 15.95 -9.96
CA THR A 64 -17.56 16.63 -11.03
C THR A 64 -16.63 17.04 -12.17
N VAL A 65 -15.43 17.56 -11.86
CA VAL A 65 -14.43 17.92 -12.88
C VAL A 65 -13.92 16.67 -13.63
N LEU A 66 -13.63 15.58 -12.93
CA LEU A 66 -13.24 14.31 -13.57
C LEU A 66 -14.34 13.74 -14.46
N GLY A 67 -15.59 13.80 -14.01
CA GLY A 67 -16.74 13.33 -14.79
C GLY A 67 -16.85 14.05 -16.13
N GLU A 68 -16.66 15.38 -16.15
CA GLU A 68 -16.67 16.16 -17.39
C GLU A 68 -15.42 15.92 -18.26
N LEU A 69 -14.24 15.78 -17.67
CA LEU A 69 -13.02 15.45 -18.40
C LEU A 69 -13.10 14.08 -19.10
N VAL A 70 -13.68 13.07 -18.44
CA VAL A 70 -13.90 11.73 -19.02
C VAL A 70 -14.92 11.77 -20.16
N LYS A 71 -15.99 12.57 -20.03
CA LYS A 71 -16.96 12.76 -21.13
C LYS A 71 -16.31 13.37 -22.37
N HIS A 72 -15.34 14.27 -22.20
CA HIS A 72 -14.62 14.90 -23.30
C HIS A 72 -13.49 14.03 -23.90
N GLY A 73 -12.84 13.17 -23.11
CA GLY A 73 -11.76 12.28 -23.57
C GLY A 73 -12.18 11.16 -24.54
N SER A 74 -13.47 10.82 -24.58
CA SER A 74 -14.01 9.78 -25.47
C SER A 74 -14.11 10.20 -26.95
N VAL A 75 -13.72 11.43 -27.29
CA VAL A 75 -13.64 11.92 -28.68
C VAL A 75 -12.25 11.73 -29.28
N ALA A 76 -11.17 11.75 -28.47
CA ALA A 76 -9.79 11.72 -28.97
C ALA A 76 -9.25 10.31 -29.32
N GLU A 77 -9.88 9.25 -28.80
CA GLU A 77 -9.44 7.87 -29.05
C GLU A 77 -10.06 7.22 -30.30
N ARG A 78 -11.03 7.86 -30.95
CA ARG A 78 -11.71 7.31 -32.14
C ARG A 78 -11.00 7.54 -33.48
N GLU A 79 -9.92 8.33 -33.53
CA GLU A 79 -9.24 8.65 -34.81
C GLU A 79 -7.88 7.95 -35.00
N ARG A 80 -7.45 7.05 -34.10
CA ARG A 80 -6.15 6.33 -34.23
C ARG A 80 -6.26 4.85 -34.62
N GLN A 81 -7.46 4.36 -34.90
CA GLN A 81 -7.68 2.98 -35.37
C GLN A 81 -8.58 2.99 -36.61
N ALA A 82 -8.02 3.40 -37.74
CA ALA A 82 -8.64 3.24 -39.05
C ALA A 82 -7.58 2.97 -40.12
N SER A 83 -7.21 1.70 -40.31
CA SER A 83 -6.81 1.13 -41.61
C SER A 83 -6.71 -0.42 -41.52
N PRO A 84 -7.24 -1.18 -42.50
CA PRO A 84 -7.32 -2.65 -42.44
C PRO A 84 -6.30 -3.38 -43.35
N ASP A 85 -6.24 -4.72 -43.18
CA ASP A 85 -5.82 -5.78 -44.14
C ASP A 85 -4.34 -6.30 -44.13
N PRO A 86 -4.05 -7.55 -44.60
CA PRO A 86 -4.06 -8.79 -43.80
C PRO A 86 -2.79 -9.68 -43.98
N CYS A 87 -2.66 -10.74 -43.17
CA CYS A 87 -1.65 -11.82 -43.34
C CYS A 87 -1.79 -12.58 -44.68
N PRO A 88 -0.70 -13.20 -45.18
CA PRO A 88 -0.78 -14.63 -45.50
C PRO A 88 0.48 -15.47 -45.16
N GLN A 89 0.24 -16.77 -44.99
CA GLN A 89 1.18 -17.84 -44.61
C GLN A 89 1.83 -18.61 -45.80
N LEU A 90 2.81 -19.47 -45.43
CA LEU A 90 3.30 -20.74 -46.04
C LEU A 90 4.56 -20.66 -46.95
N PRO A 91 5.34 -21.75 -47.17
CA PRO A 91 5.13 -23.18 -46.82
C PRO A 91 6.31 -23.99 -46.21
N LEU A 92 5.95 -25.15 -45.64
CA LEU A 92 6.81 -26.27 -45.20
C LEU A 92 7.23 -27.18 -46.39
N VAL A 93 8.42 -27.78 -46.32
CA VAL A 93 8.90 -28.84 -47.25
C VAL A 93 9.18 -30.16 -46.51
N PRO A 94 8.88 -31.33 -47.11
CA PRO A 94 9.06 -32.65 -46.50
C PRO A 94 10.39 -33.31 -46.89
N ARG A 95 11.05 -34.01 -45.95
CA ARG A 95 12.13 -34.96 -46.27
C ARG A 95 12.04 -36.17 -45.32
N GLY A 96 11.70 -37.32 -45.89
CA GLY A 96 11.47 -38.57 -45.17
C GLY A 96 12.73 -39.38 -44.86
N GLY A 97 12.51 -40.54 -44.23
CA GLY A 97 13.48 -41.64 -44.11
C GLY A 97 13.55 -42.21 -42.68
N GLY A 98 12.94 -43.37 -42.46
CA GLY A 98 12.86 -44.03 -41.16
C GLY A 98 14.07 -44.91 -40.80
N THR A 99 14.15 -45.28 -39.52
CA THR A 99 14.39 -46.63 -38.96
C THR A 99 14.33 -46.55 -37.42
N PRO A 100 13.86 -47.60 -36.72
CA PRO A 100 13.55 -47.54 -35.29
C PRO A 100 14.67 -48.12 -34.41
N LYS A 101 15.05 -47.44 -33.32
CA LYS A 101 15.80 -48.06 -32.21
C LYS A 101 15.40 -47.46 -30.86
N THR A 102 14.64 -48.27 -30.11
CA THR A 102 14.73 -48.53 -28.67
C THR A 102 14.96 -47.35 -27.72
N SER A 103 13.88 -46.87 -27.09
CA SER A 103 13.93 -46.07 -25.88
C SER A 103 14.24 -46.96 -24.68
N THR A 104 15.46 -46.87 -24.16
CA THR A 104 15.77 -47.29 -22.80
C THR A 104 15.09 -46.33 -21.84
N VAL A 105 14.11 -46.85 -21.11
CA VAL A 105 13.47 -46.21 -19.96
C VAL A 105 14.52 -46.13 -18.86
N GLU A 106 15.13 -44.95 -18.69
CA GLU A 106 15.82 -44.63 -17.44
C GLU A 106 14.78 -44.04 -16.50
N THR A 107 14.46 -44.84 -15.48
CA THR A 107 13.62 -44.49 -14.36
C THR A 107 14.35 -43.44 -13.53
N SER A 108 13.99 -42.17 -13.70
CA SER A 108 14.26 -41.16 -12.68
C SER A 108 13.59 -41.62 -11.37
N PRO A 109 14.22 -41.41 -10.20
CA PRO A 109 13.57 -41.71 -8.93
C PRO A 109 12.24 -40.94 -8.87
N PRO A 110 11.22 -41.43 -8.14
CA PRO A 110 10.02 -40.64 -7.92
C PRO A 110 10.49 -39.33 -7.30
N GLU A 111 10.34 -38.24 -8.05
CA GLU A 111 10.22 -36.93 -7.44
C GLU A 111 9.11 -37.13 -6.43
N GLU A 112 9.44 -37.02 -5.15
CA GLU A 112 8.41 -36.78 -4.16
C GLU A 112 7.74 -35.51 -4.64
N ASP A 113 6.62 -35.68 -5.35
CA ASP A 113 5.59 -34.68 -5.47
C ASP A 113 5.25 -34.35 -4.02
N LYS A 114 6.00 -33.41 -3.44
CA LYS A 114 5.36 -32.41 -2.62
C LYS A 114 4.34 -31.85 -3.57
N GLU A 115 3.12 -32.38 -3.51
CA GLU A 115 1.90 -31.70 -3.88
C GLU A 115 1.99 -30.37 -3.15
N GLY A 116 2.70 -29.42 -3.78
CA GLY A 116 2.78 -28.06 -3.35
C GLY A 116 1.34 -27.62 -3.47
N SER A 117 0.73 -27.32 -2.33
CA SER A 117 -0.65 -26.85 -2.31
C SER A 117 -0.78 -25.80 -3.41
N ASP A 118 -1.75 -25.94 -4.31
CA ASP A 118 -2.07 -24.97 -5.38
C ASP A 118 -2.43 -23.56 -4.84
N LEU A 119 -2.25 -23.36 -3.53
CA LEU A 119 -2.52 -22.18 -2.75
C LEU A 119 -1.30 -21.25 -2.75
N ARG A 120 -1.56 -19.97 -3.01
CA ARG A 120 -0.55 -18.93 -2.93
C ARG A 120 -0.01 -18.79 -1.50
N PRO A 121 1.28 -18.45 -1.34
CA PRO A 121 1.83 -18.02 -0.05
C PRO A 121 1.05 -16.83 0.53
N VAL A 122 0.88 -16.82 1.86
CA VAL A 122 0.12 -15.78 2.56
C VAL A 122 1.05 -14.99 3.45
N VAL A 123 1.15 -13.68 3.22
CA VAL A 123 1.91 -12.76 4.08
C VAL A 123 0.94 -11.85 4.82
N ILE A 124 0.97 -11.91 6.16
CA ILE A 124 0.03 -11.19 7.02
C ILE A 124 0.76 -10.02 7.69
N ASP A 125 0.14 -8.85 7.60
CA ASP A 125 0.48 -7.68 8.41
C ASP A 125 -0.05 -7.86 9.83
N GLY A 126 0.79 -8.42 10.70
CA GLY A 126 0.39 -8.74 12.07
C GLY A 126 0.03 -7.50 12.88
N SER A 127 0.65 -6.34 12.57
CA SER A 127 0.35 -5.08 13.24
C SER A 127 -1.04 -4.57 12.88
N ASN A 128 -1.38 -4.56 11.60
CA ASN A 128 -2.69 -4.15 11.10
C ASN A 128 -3.80 -5.06 11.65
N VAL A 129 -3.58 -6.38 11.62
CA VAL A 129 -4.52 -7.40 12.14
C VAL A 129 -4.77 -7.24 13.62
N ALA A 130 -3.71 -7.17 14.43
CA ALA A 130 -3.85 -7.05 15.88
C ALA A 130 -4.54 -5.75 16.30
N MET A 131 -4.21 -4.63 15.65
CA MET A 131 -4.83 -3.34 15.94
C MET A 131 -6.29 -3.30 15.48
N SER A 132 -6.62 -3.91 14.34
CA SER A 132 -8.01 -3.97 13.87
C SER A 132 -8.89 -4.79 14.82
N HIS A 133 -8.42 -5.95 15.28
CA HIS A 133 -9.17 -6.79 16.23
C HIS A 133 -9.32 -6.10 17.60
N GLY A 134 -8.30 -5.39 18.07
CA GLY A 134 -8.35 -4.62 19.32
C GLY A 134 -9.00 -3.23 19.19
N ASN A 135 -9.89 -3.03 18.20
CA ASN A 135 -10.64 -1.80 17.97
C ASN A 135 -9.77 -0.53 17.87
N LYS A 136 -8.56 -0.65 17.31
CA LYS A 136 -7.55 0.40 17.15
C LYS A 136 -7.00 0.99 18.47
N GLU A 137 -7.39 0.45 19.62
CA GLU A 137 -6.95 0.92 20.94
C GLU A 137 -5.90 0.00 21.55
N VAL A 138 -6.01 -1.30 21.29
CA VAL A 138 -5.15 -2.33 21.88
C VAL A 138 -4.54 -3.20 20.80
N PHE A 139 -3.28 -3.59 20.97
CA PHE A 139 -2.68 -4.61 20.12
C PHE A 139 -3.15 -5.99 20.58
N SER A 140 -4.16 -6.54 19.89
CA SER A 140 -4.73 -7.83 20.28
C SER A 140 -4.07 -8.98 19.53
N CYS A 141 -3.16 -9.72 20.20
CA CYS A 141 -2.44 -10.84 19.56
C CYS A 141 -3.37 -11.98 19.16
N ARG A 142 -4.54 -12.09 19.79
CA ARG A 142 -5.56 -13.07 19.43
C ARG A 142 -6.10 -12.86 18.01
N GLY A 143 -6.20 -11.62 17.54
CA GLY A 143 -6.57 -11.32 16.16
C GLY A 143 -5.60 -11.95 15.15
N ILE A 144 -4.30 -11.95 15.45
CA ILE A 144 -3.28 -12.60 14.61
C ILE A 144 -3.52 -14.11 14.57
N LEU A 145 -3.74 -14.73 15.73
CA LEU A 145 -4.00 -16.17 15.81
C LEU A 145 -5.25 -16.58 15.04
N LEU A 146 -6.33 -15.80 15.13
CA LEU A 146 -7.57 -16.03 14.38
C LEU A 146 -7.33 -15.96 12.87
N ALA A 147 -6.65 -14.92 12.40
CA ALA A 147 -6.30 -14.79 10.98
C ALA A 147 -5.45 -15.96 10.49
N VAL A 148 -4.42 -16.35 11.23
CA VAL A 148 -3.57 -17.51 10.90
C VAL A 148 -4.41 -18.80 10.83
N ASN A 149 -5.24 -19.06 11.84
CA ASN A 149 -6.07 -20.26 11.87
C ASN A 149 -7.06 -20.31 10.69
N TRP A 150 -7.62 -19.18 10.28
CA TRP A 150 -8.52 -19.10 9.13
C TRP A 150 -7.86 -19.64 7.84
N PHE A 151 -6.57 -19.35 7.63
CA PHE A 151 -5.82 -19.89 6.48
C PHE A 151 -5.43 -21.35 6.68
N LEU A 152 -4.98 -21.73 7.89
CA LEU A 152 -4.64 -23.12 8.22
C LEU A 152 -5.82 -24.07 8.01
N GLU A 153 -7.03 -23.67 8.45
CA GLU A 153 -8.26 -24.44 8.29
C GLU A 153 -8.66 -24.66 6.83
N ARG A 154 -8.10 -23.87 5.90
CA ARG A 154 -8.31 -23.97 4.45
C ARG A 154 -7.18 -24.71 3.73
N GLY A 155 -6.22 -25.27 4.48
CA GLY A 155 -5.12 -26.06 3.94
C GLY A 155 -3.88 -25.26 3.56
N HIS A 156 -3.81 -23.95 3.86
CA HIS A 156 -2.57 -23.20 3.64
C HIS A 156 -1.48 -23.69 4.61
N THR A 157 -0.28 -23.92 4.07
CA THR A 157 0.91 -24.30 4.84
C THR A 157 2.00 -23.23 4.83
N ASP A 158 2.03 -22.40 3.78
CA ASP A 158 2.94 -21.25 3.65
C ASP A 158 2.25 -19.96 4.12
N ILE A 159 2.39 -19.67 5.42
CA ILE A 159 1.84 -18.49 6.08
C ILE A 159 2.97 -17.81 6.84
N THR A 160 3.24 -16.54 6.50
CA THR A 160 4.20 -15.70 7.21
C THR A 160 3.52 -14.48 7.80
N VAL A 161 3.69 -14.24 9.09
CA VAL A 161 3.22 -13.03 9.79
C VAL A 161 4.40 -12.16 10.16
N PHE A 162 4.37 -10.89 9.81
CA PHE A 162 5.38 -9.93 10.29
C PHE A 162 4.86 -9.11 11.47
N VAL A 163 5.70 -8.98 12.51
CA VAL A 163 5.45 -8.11 13.67
C VAL A 163 6.76 -7.45 14.12
N PRO A 164 6.79 -6.17 14.50
CA PRO A 164 8.00 -5.54 15.02
C PRO A 164 8.51 -6.19 16.31
N SER A 165 9.81 -6.47 16.38
CA SER A 165 10.45 -7.14 17.54
C SER A 165 10.23 -6.44 18.88
N TRP A 166 10.01 -5.12 18.91
CA TRP A 166 9.71 -4.40 20.15
C TRP A 166 8.39 -4.83 20.79
N ARG A 167 7.48 -5.47 20.05
CA ARG A 167 6.25 -6.06 20.60
C ARG A 167 6.54 -7.23 21.55
N LYS A 168 7.80 -7.70 21.65
CA LYS A 168 8.25 -8.65 22.68
C LYS A 168 8.65 -7.99 24.00
N GLU A 169 8.90 -6.68 24.00
CA GLU A 169 9.27 -5.95 25.21
C GLU A 169 8.12 -5.99 26.23
N GLN A 170 8.44 -5.72 27.50
CA GLN A 170 7.41 -5.61 28.53
C GLN A 170 6.36 -4.55 28.13
N PRO A 171 5.05 -4.87 28.19
CA PRO A 171 3.99 -3.94 27.84
C PRO A 171 4.09 -2.65 28.64
N ARG A 172 3.74 -1.53 28.00
CA ARG A 172 3.62 -0.23 28.65
C ARG A 172 2.17 0.23 28.56
N ALA A 173 1.77 1.10 29.48
CA ALA A 173 0.40 1.61 29.55
C ALA A 173 -0.02 2.38 28.29
N ASP A 174 0.92 3.05 27.61
CA ASP A 174 0.69 3.82 26.38
C ASP A 174 0.59 2.95 25.11
N VAL A 175 1.03 1.69 25.18
CA VAL A 175 0.98 0.73 24.07
C VAL A 175 0.45 -0.61 24.57
N PRO A 176 -0.84 -0.69 24.96
CA PRO A 176 -1.41 -1.89 25.52
C PRO A 176 -1.40 -3.04 24.51
N ILE A 177 -1.16 -4.25 25.02
CA ILE A 177 -1.09 -5.49 24.25
C ILE A 177 -1.70 -6.62 25.08
N THR A 178 -2.57 -7.42 24.46
CA THR A 178 -3.17 -8.61 25.08
C THR A 178 -2.60 -9.87 24.48
N ASP A 179 -2.58 -10.94 25.27
CA ASP A 179 -2.19 -12.29 24.82
C ASP A 179 -0.80 -12.35 24.16
N GLN A 180 0.14 -11.53 24.66
CA GLN A 180 1.49 -11.36 24.09
C GLN A 180 2.26 -12.67 23.87
N HIS A 181 1.98 -13.70 24.66
CA HIS A 181 2.59 -15.04 24.55
C HIS A 181 2.37 -15.67 23.16
N ILE A 182 1.24 -15.39 22.50
CA ILE A 182 0.89 -15.88 21.15
C ILE A 182 2.01 -15.56 20.14
N LEU A 183 2.64 -14.38 20.26
CA LEU A 183 3.69 -13.97 19.32
C LEU A 183 4.88 -14.95 19.35
N ARG A 184 5.26 -15.41 20.55
CA ARG A 184 6.36 -16.39 20.71
C ARG A 184 5.95 -17.78 20.28
N ASP A 185 4.69 -18.15 20.49
CA ASP A 185 4.19 -19.46 20.08
C ASP A 185 4.10 -19.58 18.55
N LEU A 186 3.69 -18.51 17.86
CA LEU A 186 3.72 -18.46 16.39
C LEU A 186 5.16 -18.39 15.82
N GLU A 187 6.08 -17.71 16.50
CA GLU A 187 7.52 -17.70 16.13
C GLU A 187 8.13 -19.10 16.22
N LYS A 188 7.83 -19.86 17.29
CA LYS A 188 8.28 -21.26 17.44
C LYS A 188 7.73 -22.16 16.33
N LYS A 189 6.50 -21.90 15.88
CA LYS A 189 5.85 -22.61 14.76
C LYS A 189 6.37 -22.17 13.39
N LYS A 190 7.31 -21.23 13.31
CA LYS A 190 7.84 -20.66 12.06
C LYS A 190 6.80 -19.95 11.20
N ILE A 191 5.70 -19.50 11.81
CA ILE A 191 4.65 -18.72 11.15
C ILE A 191 4.91 -17.23 11.34
N LEU A 192 5.32 -16.79 12.54
CA LEU A 192 5.60 -15.38 12.81
C LEU A 192 7.10 -15.08 12.73
N VAL A 193 7.44 -14.00 12.04
CA VAL A 193 8.79 -13.46 11.93
C VAL A 193 8.82 -12.05 12.52
N PHE A 194 9.75 -11.81 13.44
CA PHE A 194 9.92 -10.48 13.99
C PHE A 194 10.78 -9.59 13.10
N THR A 195 10.27 -8.40 12.75
CA THR A 195 11.05 -7.41 12.02
C THR A 195 12.01 -6.66 12.96
N PRO A 196 13.20 -6.23 12.47
CA PRO A 196 14.19 -5.56 13.30
C PRO A 196 13.66 -4.25 13.92
N SER A 197 13.97 -4.04 15.19
CA SER A 197 13.78 -2.77 15.89
C SER A 197 14.89 -2.60 16.93
N ARG A 198 15.27 -1.36 17.23
CA ARG A 198 16.35 -1.08 18.19
C ARG A 198 16.13 0.21 18.97
N ARG A 199 16.93 0.40 20.02
CA ARG A 199 16.99 1.67 20.77
C ARG A 199 18.29 2.39 20.42
N VAL A 200 18.19 3.69 20.10
CA VAL A 200 19.32 4.59 19.83
C VAL A 200 19.14 5.82 20.71
N GLY A 201 20.07 6.06 21.63
CA GLY A 201 19.99 7.20 22.56
C GLY A 201 18.73 7.21 23.43
N GLY A 202 18.27 6.04 23.90
CA GLY A 202 17.05 5.90 24.70
C GLY A 202 15.74 6.00 23.90
N LYS A 203 15.78 6.45 22.63
CA LYS A 203 14.63 6.50 21.72
C LYS A 203 14.52 5.21 20.92
N ARG A 204 13.29 4.76 20.67
CA ARG A 204 13.02 3.59 19.83
C ARG A 204 13.13 4.00 18.35
N VAL A 205 13.90 3.24 17.59
CA VAL A 205 13.96 3.32 16.12
C VAL A 205 13.32 2.04 15.60
N VAL A 206 12.20 2.21 14.91
CA VAL A 206 11.42 1.11 14.33
C VAL A 206 11.58 1.17 12.83
N CYS A 207 12.02 0.06 12.22
CA CYS A 207 11.89 -0.10 10.79
C CYS A 207 10.42 -0.41 10.49
N TYR A 208 9.83 0.27 9.51
CA TYR A 208 8.52 -0.11 8.99
C TYR A 208 8.56 -1.57 8.51
N ASP A 209 7.63 -2.37 9.01
CA ASP A 209 7.41 -3.76 8.64
C ASP A 209 6.84 -3.89 7.22
N ASP A 210 6.18 -2.86 6.70
CA ASP A 210 5.57 -2.80 5.36
C ASP A 210 6.48 -3.29 4.24
N ARG A 211 7.76 -2.87 4.27
CA ARG A 211 8.74 -3.29 3.25
C ARG A 211 9.02 -4.78 3.29
N PHE A 212 9.07 -5.39 4.48
CA PHE A 212 9.26 -6.84 4.60
C PHE A 212 8.03 -7.58 4.11
N ILE A 213 6.85 -7.07 4.45
CA ILE A 213 5.55 -7.63 4.04
C ILE A 213 5.42 -7.63 2.52
N VAL A 214 5.49 -6.46 1.89
CA VAL A 214 5.30 -6.31 0.43
C VAL A 214 6.39 -7.05 -0.33
N LYS A 215 7.65 -6.94 0.10
CA LYS A 215 8.77 -7.59 -0.59
C LYS A 215 8.65 -9.11 -0.56
N LEU A 216 8.36 -9.71 0.61
CA LEU A 216 8.22 -11.16 0.70
C LEU A 216 7.08 -11.65 -0.18
N ALA A 217 5.91 -11.02 -0.06
CA ALA A 217 4.73 -11.42 -0.82
C ALA A 217 4.95 -11.26 -2.34
N PHE A 218 5.66 -10.21 -2.76
CA PHE A 218 6.03 -9.99 -4.16
C PHE A 218 7.00 -11.05 -4.67
N GLU A 219 8.09 -11.32 -3.92
CA GLU A 219 9.12 -12.28 -4.31
C GLU A 219 8.59 -13.72 -4.34
N SER A 220 7.58 -14.05 -3.54
CA SER A 220 6.95 -15.36 -3.48
C SER A 220 5.69 -15.51 -4.36
N ASP A 221 5.31 -14.50 -5.15
CA ASP A 221 4.01 -14.41 -5.85
C ASP A 221 2.80 -14.74 -4.95
N GLY A 222 2.88 -14.31 -3.69
CA GLY A 222 1.87 -14.50 -2.65
C GLY A 222 0.77 -13.44 -2.64
N ILE A 223 0.02 -13.43 -1.54
CA ILE A 223 -0.95 -12.37 -1.21
C ILE A 223 -0.53 -11.63 0.06
N VAL A 224 -1.00 -10.39 0.21
CA VAL A 224 -0.84 -9.61 1.43
C VAL A 224 -2.17 -9.49 2.14
N VAL A 225 -2.23 -9.83 3.43
CA VAL A 225 -3.41 -9.65 4.27
C VAL A 225 -3.23 -8.41 5.13
N SER A 226 -3.88 -7.33 4.74
CA SER A 226 -3.87 -6.04 5.45
C SER A 226 -5.02 -5.16 4.97
N ASN A 227 -5.45 -4.21 5.81
CA ASN A 227 -6.29 -3.08 5.41
C ASN A 227 -5.47 -1.82 5.12
N ASP A 228 -4.14 -1.84 5.30
CA ASP A 228 -3.27 -0.80 4.79
C ASP A 228 -3.06 -0.98 3.28
N THR A 229 -3.00 0.14 2.56
CA THR A 229 -2.74 0.18 1.13
C THR A 229 -1.28 0.46 0.80
N TYR A 230 -0.42 0.74 1.80
CA TYR A 230 1.02 0.95 1.61
C TYR A 230 1.34 2.04 0.56
N ARG A 231 0.63 3.17 0.62
CA ARG A 231 0.67 4.23 -0.42
C ARG A 231 2.08 4.78 -0.67
N ASP A 232 2.90 4.84 0.36
CA ASP A 232 4.31 5.22 0.27
C ASP A 232 5.10 4.23 -0.60
N LEU A 233 4.95 2.93 -0.34
CA LEU A 233 5.61 1.86 -1.11
C LEU A 233 5.12 1.78 -2.56
N GLN A 234 3.83 2.06 -2.80
CA GLN A 234 3.31 2.18 -4.17
C GLN A 234 3.97 3.32 -4.95
N GLY A 235 4.36 4.41 -4.28
CA GLY A 235 5.09 5.53 -4.90
C GLY A 235 6.56 5.25 -5.15
N GLU A 236 7.16 4.29 -4.44
CA GLU A 236 8.57 3.94 -4.58
C GLU A 236 8.86 3.07 -5.81
N ARG A 237 7.98 2.09 -6.10
CA ARG A 237 8.16 1.15 -7.21
C ARG A 237 6.83 0.83 -7.89
N GLN A 238 6.79 1.04 -9.21
CA GLN A 238 5.59 0.79 -10.00
C GLN A 238 5.19 -0.70 -10.03
N GLU A 239 6.17 -1.61 -9.95
CA GLU A 239 5.92 -3.06 -9.85
C GLU A 239 5.23 -3.43 -8.53
N TRP A 240 5.59 -2.79 -7.42
CA TRP A 240 4.93 -2.98 -6.13
C TRP A 240 3.54 -2.37 -6.10
N LYS A 241 3.34 -1.22 -6.75
CA LYS A 241 2.00 -0.64 -6.91
C LYS A 241 1.05 -1.63 -7.55
N ARG A 242 1.41 -2.17 -8.72
CA ARG A 242 0.59 -3.15 -9.44
C ARG A 242 0.36 -4.42 -8.61
N PHE A 243 1.40 -4.91 -7.95
CA PHE A 243 1.29 -6.07 -7.07
C PHE A 243 0.29 -5.83 -5.93
N ILE A 244 0.39 -4.70 -5.22
CA ILE A 244 -0.52 -4.38 -4.12
C ILE A 244 -1.97 -4.25 -4.62
N GLU A 245 -2.19 -3.61 -5.76
CA GLU A 245 -3.51 -3.49 -6.39
C GLU A 245 -4.14 -4.86 -6.73
N GLU A 246 -3.33 -5.84 -7.14
CA GLU A 246 -3.79 -7.16 -7.57
C GLU A 246 -3.78 -8.23 -6.46
N ARG A 247 -3.05 -8.01 -5.35
CA ARG A 247 -2.72 -9.05 -4.34
C ARG A 247 -3.06 -8.69 -2.89
N LEU A 248 -3.59 -7.50 -2.63
CA LEU A 248 -4.04 -7.11 -1.30
C LEU A 248 -5.40 -7.73 -0.96
N LEU A 249 -5.44 -8.55 0.09
CA LEU A 249 -6.65 -9.13 0.66
C LEU A 249 -7.03 -8.35 1.93
N MET A 250 -8.07 -7.53 1.80
CA MET A 250 -8.66 -6.80 2.91
C MET A 250 -9.57 -7.69 3.74
N TYR A 251 -9.83 -7.28 4.98
CA TYR A 251 -10.66 -8.04 5.93
C TYR A 251 -11.43 -7.12 6.87
N SER A 252 -12.35 -7.71 7.62
CA SER A 252 -13.05 -7.04 8.72
C SER A 252 -13.19 -8.03 9.87
N PHE A 253 -13.11 -7.54 11.10
CA PHE A 253 -13.40 -8.34 12.29
C PHE A 253 -14.80 -8.02 12.78
N VAL A 254 -15.58 -9.08 13.06
CA VAL A 254 -16.83 -9.02 13.80
C VAL A 254 -16.64 -9.85 15.07
N ASN A 255 -16.16 -9.19 16.12
CA ASN A 255 -15.62 -9.84 17.31
C ASN A 255 -14.46 -10.77 16.92
N ASP A 256 -14.64 -12.08 17.09
CA ASP A 256 -13.63 -13.12 16.88
C ASP A 256 -13.70 -13.78 15.49
N LYS A 257 -14.40 -13.15 14.54
CA LYS A 257 -14.63 -13.66 13.19
C LYS A 257 -14.18 -12.67 12.13
#